data_AF-A0A1F9N7U1-F1
#
_entry.id   AF-A0A1F9N7U1-F1
#
_cell.length_a   1.000
_cell.length_b   1.000
_cell.length_c   1.000
_cell.angle_alpha   90.00
_cell.angle_beta   90.00
_cell.angle_gamma   90.00
#
_symmetry.space_group_name_H-M   'P 1'
#
loop_
_entity.id
_entity.type
_entity.pdbx_description
1 polymer ?
#
loop_
_entity_poly.entity_id
_entity_poly.type
_entity_poly.pdbx_seq_one_letter_code
_entity_poly.pdbx_strand_id
1 'polypeptide(L)'
;MPFYKNGTYIQDPNNDTNGSRNVVSDPDNDVAFYYNDGVYLYFRLRLDQSPAGTGGQGLLGPFGWGMVIDTDLNANNYELLVILDGVSKVEGIAIWQNTVQGTLGSPTDPPEVMYSSAPLPGNYAIVQANTSINGDPDYFLDFRCSYAQLKAAGGLTDYTRLRFFFATSSNGSSFSGGGGDLVGATDLYTGLSDQVALTGTDGTVRFAADLAGAGDTVSLIAGGTAYLRVDDADANSRAAAADLVSVTVSAPSGDTLPVTLAETGVNTGVFTGQVVTFSSAPVSGSGSLEVMPGETVTALYSDAFTAALLLNQPRTDTLLIPGPVLAVTKTADSPALLSGATVTYTLTLTNSGDGEAWVTQIQDILPAGFTYSTGSAAGLTYSTPSISGHILSWTGYWKVPRKISGVNGTAQMTFSAVVLGPAGTYYNNAAASGPNFALASSGDTAPVSITSPLLSITKAASAASALPGAQITYTALYSNLGDGEATNVTIVDAVPPETLYLPGSLRKGAAGDTYAVAPSSFTDAADSDQGSYSAGEVTFTLPSVPAGGTGTLFFKVTVK
;
A
#
# COMPACT_ATOMS: atom_id res chain seq x y z
N MET A 1 -30.94 -21.70 -17.71
CA MET A 1 -30.73 -20.28 -17.33
C MET A 1 -31.90 -19.48 -17.88
N PRO A 2 -32.55 -18.64 -17.07
CA PRO A 2 -33.60 -17.75 -17.57
C PRO A 2 -33.00 -16.59 -18.36
N PHE A 3 -33.84 -15.94 -19.18
CA PHE A 3 -33.48 -14.72 -19.88
C PHE A 3 -33.84 -13.48 -19.05
N TYR A 4 -32.94 -12.50 -19.08
CA TYR A 4 -33.09 -11.23 -18.39
C TYR A 4 -33.16 -10.06 -19.37
N LYS A 5 -33.67 -8.95 -18.87
CA LYS A 5 -33.68 -7.64 -19.50
C LYS A 5 -33.54 -6.59 -18.41
N ASN A 6 -32.49 -5.78 -18.52
CA ASN A 6 -32.07 -4.83 -17.49
C ASN A 6 -31.90 -5.49 -16.10
N GLY A 7 -31.39 -6.72 -16.06
CA GLY A 7 -31.16 -7.48 -14.82
C GLY A 7 -32.41 -8.05 -14.15
N THR A 8 -33.60 -7.88 -14.74
CA THR A 8 -34.85 -8.52 -14.29
C THR A 8 -35.32 -9.55 -15.30
N TYR A 9 -36.16 -10.51 -14.90
CA TYR A 9 -36.72 -11.48 -15.84
C TYR A 9 -37.41 -10.78 -17.00
N ILE A 10 -37.30 -11.34 -18.21
CA ILE A 10 -38.14 -10.89 -19.31
C ILE A 10 -39.58 -11.17 -18.91
N GLN A 11 -40.42 -10.13 -18.97
CA GLN A 11 -41.83 -10.18 -18.64
C GLN A 11 -42.64 -9.95 -19.89
N ASP A 12 -43.78 -10.61 -19.95
CA ASP A 12 -44.81 -10.42 -20.95
C ASP A 12 -46.07 -9.75 -20.36
N PRO A 13 -46.68 -8.77 -21.03
CA PRO A 13 -47.92 -8.16 -20.55
C PRO A 13 -49.09 -9.15 -20.56
N ASN A 14 -49.61 -9.43 -19.37
CA ASN A 14 -50.78 -10.30 -19.21
C ASN A 14 -51.95 -9.93 -20.14
N ASN A 15 -52.37 -10.90 -20.96
CA ASN A 15 -53.51 -10.86 -21.90
C ASN A 15 -53.30 -10.03 -23.18
N ASP A 16 -52.07 -9.82 -23.63
CA ASP A 16 -51.86 -9.20 -24.94
C ASP A 16 -52.30 -10.12 -26.11
N THR A 17 -52.36 -11.43 -25.84
CA THR A 17 -52.83 -12.51 -26.72
C THR A 17 -53.73 -13.48 -25.92
N ASN A 18 -54.41 -14.40 -26.61
CA ASN A 18 -55.27 -15.41 -25.98
C ASN A 18 -54.94 -16.83 -26.46
N GLY A 19 -55.09 -17.80 -25.56
CA GLY A 19 -55.08 -19.24 -25.85
C GLY A 19 -53.69 -19.88 -25.84
N SER A 20 -53.56 -21.07 -26.43
CA SER A 20 -52.34 -21.92 -26.38
C SER A 20 -51.07 -21.35 -27.01
N ARG A 21 -51.14 -20.15 -27.60
CA ARG A 21 -49.97 -19.43 -28.13
C ARG A 21 -49.54 -18.25 -27.26
N ASN A 22 -50.36 -17.88 -26.28
CA ASN A 22 -50.09 -16.79 -25.35
C ASN A 22 -48.92 -17.20 -24.45
N VAL A 23 -47.84 -16.45 -24.50
CA VAL A 23 -46.70 -16.54 -23.60
C VAL A 23 -47.09 -15.84 -22.32
N VAL A 24 -46.67 -16.38 -21.18
CA VAL A 24 -47.06 -15.82 -19.88
C VAL A 24 -45.88 -15.79 -18.93
N SER A 25 -45.91 -14.80 -18.04
CA SER A 25 -44.97 -14.64 -16.95
C SER A 25 -45.60 -13.88 -15.80
N ASP A 26 -44.95 -13.93 -14.65
CA ASP A 26 -45.18 -13.01 -13.55
C ASP A 26 -43.82 -12.64 -12.91
N PRO A 27 -43.78 -11.74 -11.91
CA PRO A 27 -42.52 -11.35 -11.27
C PRO A 27 -41.70 -12.49 -10.66
N ASP A 28 -42.32 -13.64 -10.38
CA ASP A 28 -41.69 -14.83 -9.77
C ASP A 28 -41.49 -15.97 -10.80
N ASN A 29 -42.05 -15.86 -12.01
CA ASN A 29 -42.10 -16.90 -13.03
C ASN A 29 -41.73 -16.39 -14.42
N ASP A 30 -40.59 -16.84 -14.92
CA ASP A 30 -40.01 -16.33 -16.17
C ASP A 30 -40.72 -16.86 -17.42
N VAL A 31 -40.63 -16.07 -18.49
CA VAL A 31 -41.12 -16.41 -19.84
C VAL A 31 -40.32 -17.54 -20.47
N ALA A 32 -38.98 -17.44 -20.44
CA ALA A 32 -38.11 -18.25 -21.28
C ALA A 32 -36.82 -18.67 -20.57
N PHE A 33 -36.33 -19.86 -20.93
CA PHE A 33 -35.08 -20.42 -20.45
C PHE A 33 -34.27 -21.03 -21.59
N TYR A 34 -32.95 -21.09 -21.42
CA TYR A 34 -32.07 -21.88 -22.26
C TYR A 34 -31.14 -22.81 -21.47
N TYR A 35 -30.64 -23.84 -22.14
CA TYR A 35 -29.59 -24.71 -21.64
C TYR A 35 -28.75 -25.23 -22.82
N ASN A 36 -27.43 -25.29 -22.67
CA ASN A 36 -26.52 -25.79 -23.69
C ASN A 36 -25.75 -27.00 -23.14
N ASP A 37 -25.84 -28.16 -23.81
CA ASP A 37 -25.08 -29.36 -23.45
C ASP A 37 -23.84 -29.59 -24.34
N GLY A 38 -23.56 -28.65 -25.24
CA GLY A 38 -22.48 -28.72 -26.23
C GLY A 38 -22.84 -29.44 -27.53
N VAL A 39 -23.98 -30.13 -27.58
CA VAL A 39 -24.51 -30.80 -28.78
C VAL A 39 -25.78 -30.11 -29.27
N TYR A 40 -26.67 -29.79 -28.33
CA TYR A 40 -27.95 -29.13 -28.54
C TYR A 40 -28.08 -27.91 -27.66
N LEU A 41 -28.74 -26.89 -28.22
CA LEU A 41 -29.24 -25.77 -27.46
C LEU A 41 -30.74 -26.01 -27.20
N TYR A 42 -31.10 -26.08 -25.93
CA TYR A 42 -32.45 -26.30 -25.45
C TYR A 42 -33.07 -24.97 -25.07
N PHE A 43 -34.34 -24.82 -25.38
CA PHE A 43 -35.16 -23.67 -25.05
C PHE A 43 -36.44 -24.15 -24.39
N ARG A 44 -36.97 -23.31 -23.51
CA ARG A 44 -38.26 -23.52 -22.85
C ARG A 44 -39.02 -22.21 -22.91
N LEU A 45 -40.28 -22.27 -23.35
CA LEU A 45 -41.24 -21.16 -23.28
C LEU A 45 -42.39 -21.53 -22.35
N ARG A 46 -42.87 -20.58 -21.55
CA ARG A 46 -44.07 -20.74 -20.73
C ARG A 46 -45.30 -20.19 -21.47
N LEU A 47 -46.37 -20.98 -21.54
CA LEU A 47 -47.58 -20.69 -22.28
C LEU A 47 -48.81 -20.83 -21.38
N ASP A 48 -49.83 -19.99 -21.62
CA ASP A 48 -51.08 -19.88 -20.85
C ASP A 48 -52.00 -21.12 -20.95
N GLN A 49 -51.80 -21.93 -21.99
CA GLN A 49 -52.55 -23.17 -22.24
C GLN A 49 -51.71 -24.18 -23.01
N SER A 50 -52.20 -25.42 -23.13
CA SER A 50 -51.46 -26.50 -23.80
C SER A 50 -51.24 -26.19 -25.29
N PRO A 51 -49.98 -26.15 -25.78
CA PRO A 51 -49.69 -25.96 -27.20
C PRO A 51 -49.95 -27.21 -28.04
N ALA A 52 -50.41 -28.32 -27.46
CA ALA A 52 -50.78 -29.52 -28.19
C ALA A 52 -52.04 -29.26 -29.03
N GLY A 53 -52.09 -29.73 -30.26
CA GLY A 53 -53.23 -29.42 -31.13
C GLY A 53 -53.22 -30.15 -32.46
N THR A 54 -54.08 -29.71 -33.37
CA THR A 54 -54.31 -30.33 -34.68
C THR A 54 -53.52 -29.65 -35.81
N GLY A 55 -52.44 -28.92 -35.50
CA GLY A 55 -51.57 -28.24 -36.44
C GLY A 55 -50.66 -29.21 -37.19
N GLY A 56 -50.47 -28.99 -38.50
CA GLY A 56 -49.65 -29.85 -39.36
C GLY A 56 -49.96 -31.36 -39.29
N GLN A 57 -49.13 -32.11 -38.54
CA GLN A 57 -49.24 -33.55 -38.32
C GLN A 57 -50.05 -33.92 -37.07
N GLY A 58 -50.58 -32.93 -36.36
CA GLY A 58 -51.41 -33.07 -35.17
C GLY A 58 -50.59 -33.16 -33.87
N LEU A 59 -49.38 -32.61 -33.83
CA LEU A 59 -48.55 -32.57 -32.63
C LEU A 59 -48.74 -31.26 -31.86
N LEU A 60 -48.70 -30.12 -32.55
CA LEU A 60 -48.85 -28.79 -31.96
C LEU A 60 -50.13 -28.09 -32.48
N GLY A 61 -50.54 -27.01 -31.84
CA GLY A 61 -51.52 -26.08 -32.41
C GLY A 61 -50.96 -25.42 -33.68
N PRO A 62 -51.83 -24.89 -34.57
CA PRO A 62 -51.41 -24.28 -35.85
C PRO A 62 -50.79 -22.89 -35.65
N PHE A 63 -49.70 -22.84 -34.88
CA PHE A 63 -48.95 -21.63 -34.55
C PHE A 63 -47.44 -21.89 -34.63
N GLY A 64 -46.67 -20.80 -34.72
CA GLY A 64 -45.24 -20.78 -34.60
C GLY A 64 -44.83 -20.26 -33.21
N TRP A 65 -43.84 -20.89 -32.59
CA TRP A 65 -43.23 -20.44 -31.33
C TRP A 65 -41.73 -20.41 -31.46
N GLY A 66 -41.07 -19.34 -31.02
CA GLY A 66 -39.62 -19.32 -31.09
C GLY A 66 -38.99 -18.01 -30.67
N MET A 67 -37.82 -17.76 -31.25
CA MET A 67 -37.07 -16.53 -31.03
C MET A 67 -36.32 -16.08 -32.27
N VAL A 68 -36.18 -14.76 -32.40
CA VAL A 68 -35.10 -14.19 -33.20
C VAL A 68 -33.87 -13.98 -32.33
N ILE A 69 -32.70 -14.06 -32.97
CA ILE A 69 -31.38 -13.97 -32.34
C ILE A 69 -30.60 -12.89 -33.07
N ASP A 70 -30.16 -11.92 -32.29
CA ASP A 70 -29.22 -10.88 -32.68
C ASP A 70 -27.81 -11.33 -32.30
N THR A 71 -26.94 -11.37 -33.30
CA THR A 71 -25.61 -12.00 -33.27
C THR A 71 -24.48 -10.99 -33.33
N ASP A 72 -24.74 -9.76 -33.78
CA ASP A 72 -23.75 -8.68 -33.93
C ASP A 72 -23.99 -7.51 -32.96
N LEU A 73 -25.01 -7.63 -32.10
CA LEU A 73 -25.42 -6.64 -31.12
C LEU A 73 -25.97 -5.35 -31.76
N ASN A 74 -26.43 -5.41 -33.01
CA ASN A 74 -27.10 -4.33 -33.71
C ASN A 74 -28.62 -4.57 -33.77
N ALA A 75 -29.36 -3.89 -32.91
CA ALA A 75 -30.81 -4.04 -32.81
C ALA A 75 -31.61 -3.50 -34.02
N ASN A 76 -30.96 -3.06 -35.10
CA ASN A 76 -31.64 -2.64 -36.33
C ASN A 76 -32.21 -3.82 -37.13
N ASN A 77 -31.75 -5.03 -36.89
CA ASN A 77 -32.23 -6.27 -37.50
C ASN A 77 -31.92 -7.45 -36.55
N TYR A 78 -32.23 -8.65 -37.00
CA TYR A 78 -31.80 -9.90 -36.38
C TYR A 78 -31.17 -10.77 -37.47
N GLU A 79 -30.31 -11.73 -37.12
CA GLU A 79 -29.62 -12.56 -38.11
C GLU A 79 -30.19 -13.97 -38.17
N LEU A 80 -30.68 -14.52 -37.06
CA LEU A 80 -31.23 -15.87 -37.01
C LEU A 80 -32.65 -15.89 -36.44
N LEU A 81 -33.50 -16.76 -36.99
CA LEU A 81 -34.77 -17.17 -36.39
C LEU A 81 -34.71 -18.65 -36.09
N VAL A 82 -35.06 -19.03 -34.87
CA VAL A 82 -35.30 -20.43 -34.50
C VAL A 82 -36.75 -20.57 -34.11
N ILE A 83 -37.50 -21.38 -34.85
CA ILE A 83 -38.96 -21.47 -34.72
C ILE A 83 -39.45 -22.92 -34.75
N LEU A 84 -40.35 -23.25 -33.83
CA LEU A 84 -41.20 -24.42 -33.86
C LEU A 84 -42.39 -24.14 -34.75
N ASP A 85 -42.50 -24.88 -35.84
CA ASP A 85 -43.57 -24.77 -36.82
C ASP A 85 -44.65 -25.82 -36.53
N GLY A 86 -45.78 -25.39 -35.96
CA GLY A 86 -47.02 -26.17 -35.88
C GLY A 86 -48.01 -25.87 -37.03
N VAL A 87 -47.69 -24.92 -37.91
CA VAL A 87 -48.58 -24.43 -38.97
C VAL A 87 -48.46 -25.31 -40.22
N SER A 88 -47.24 -25.60 -40.65
CA SER A 88 -46.96 -26.34 -41.87
C SER A 88 -47.38 -27.80 -41.77
N LYS A 89 -47.67 -28.42 -42.92
CA LYS A 89 -48.05 -29.85 -43.00
C LYS A 89 -47.00 -30.78 -42.35
N VAL A 90 -45.72 -30.41 -42.44
CA VAL A 90 -44.63 -31.09 -41.76
C VAL A 90 -44.19 -30.18 -40.63
N GLU A 91 -44.45 -30.61 -39.40
CA GLU A 91 -44.08 -29.84 -38.22
C GLU A 91 -42.60 -30.07 -37.89
N GLY A 92 -41.90 -29.03 -37.47
CA GLY A 92 -40.46 -29.10 -37.23
C GLY A 92 -39.90 -27.90 -36.50
N ILE A 93 -38.60 -27.96 -36.23
CA ILE A 93 -37.81 -26.91 -35.60
C ILE A 93 -36.83 -26.42 -36.64
N ALA A 94 -37.03 -25.21 -37.14
CA ALA A 94 -36.22 -24.66 -38.20
C ALA A 94 -35.29 -23.57 -37.68
N ILE A 95 -34.05 -23.59 -38.18
CA ILE A 95 -33.09 -22.49 -38.08
C ILE A 95 -33.14 -21.77 -39.41
N TRP A 96 -33.47 -20.49 -39.38
CA TRP A 96 -33.50 -19.60 -40.52
C TRP A 96 -32.47 -18.49 -40.35
N GLN A 97 -31.95 -17.99 -41.48
CA GLN A 97 -31.12 -16.81 -41.55
C GLN A 97 -31.94 -15.68 -42.16
N ASN A 98 -31.93 -14.52 -41.50
CA ASN A 98 -32.37 -13.27 -42.06
C ASN A 98 -31.15 -12.56 -42.65
N THR A 99 -31.14 -12.44 -43.97
CA THR A 99 -30.03 -11.94 -44.78
C THR A 99 -30.36 -10.61 -45.45
N VAL A 100 -31.63 -10.22 -45.45
CA VAL A 100 -32.11 -8.98 -46.05
C VAL A 100 -32.85 -8.18 -44.99
N GLN A 101 -32.26 -7.06 -44.58
CA GLN A 101 -32.91 -6.18 -43.63
C GLN A 101 -34.18 -5.55 -44.22
N GLY A 102 -35.33 -5.85 -43.62
CA GLY A 102 -36.60 -5.18 -43.88
C GLY A 102 -36.77 -3.90 -43.06
N THR A 103 -37.82 -3.85 -42.23
CA THR A 103 -38.09 -2.68 -41.38
C THR A 103 -37.11 -2.66 -40.21
N LEU A 104 -36.48 -1.50 -39.98
CA LEU A 104 -35.52 -1.32 -38.88
C LEU A 104 -36.14 -1.70 -37.53
N GLY A 105 -35.43 -2.54 -36.78
CA GLY A 105 -35.81 -2.98 -35.45
C GLY A 105 -37.04 -3.89 -35.42
N SER A 106 -37.45 -4.47 -36.55
CA SER A 106 -38.63 -5.33 -36.58
C SER A 106 -38.30 -6.79 -36.25
N PRO A 107 -38.88 -7.37 -35.18
CA PRO A 107 -38.78 -8.80 -34.91
C PRO A 107 -39.62 -9.65 -35.89
N THR A 108 -40.52 -9.01 -36.66
CA THR A 108 -41.44 -9.69 -37.56
C THR A 108 -40.94 -9.77 -39.00
N ASP A 109 -39.75 -9.24 -39.29
CA ASP A 109 -39.12 -9.32 -40.62
C ASP A 109 -39.00 -10.79 -41.04
N PRO A 110 -39.52 -11.24 -42.20
CA PRO A 110 -39.44 -12.65 -42.58
C PRO A 110 -38.02 -13.05 -42.98
N PRO A 111 -37.48 -14.18 -42.52
CA PRO A 111 -36.16 -14.63 -42.95
C PRO A 111 -36.19 -15.28 -44.35
N GLU A 112 -35.09 -15.20 -45.09
CA GLU A 112 -35.03 -15.69 -46.48
C GLU A 112 -34.54 -17.12 -46.61
N VAL A 113 -33.60 -17.54 -45.74
CA VAL A 113 -32.83 -18.78 -45.96
C VAL A 113 -33.09 -19.75 -44.81
N MET A 114 -33.72 -20.89 -45.11
CA MET A 114 -33.78 -22.00 -44.16
C MET A 114 -32.43 -22.71 -44.15
N TYR A 115 -31.73 -22.67 -43.02
CA TYR A 115 -30.44 -23.30 -42.87
C TYR A 115 -30.57 -24.80 -42.53
N SER A 116 -31.41 -25.11 -41.54
CA SER A 116 -31.69 -26.49 -41.16
C SER A 116 -33.09 -26.64 -40.59
N SER A 117 -33.61 -27.86 -40.61
CA SER A 117 -34.82 -28.23 -39.90
C SER A 117 -34.65 -29.60 -39.24
N ALA A 118 -35.18 -29.73 -38.03
CA ALA A 118 -35.27 -30.98 -37.29
C ALA A 118 -36.75 -31.40 -37.14
N PRO A 119 -37.07 -32.70 -37.20
CA PRO A 119 -38.43 -33.15 -36.92
C PRO A 119 -38.78 -32.93 -35.45
N LEU A 120 -40.06 -32.69 -35.16
CA LEU A 120 -40.53 -32.57 -33.77
C LEU A 120 -40.23 -33.84 -32.94
N PRO A 121 -40.60 -35.07 -33.35
CA PRO A 121 -40.36 -36.26 -32.54
C PRO A 121 -38.92 -36.38 -32.02
N GLY A 122 -38.76 -36.35 -30.69
CA GLY A 122 -37.46 -36.42 -30.01
C GLY A 122 -36.74 -35.08 -29.84
N ASN A 123 -37.31 -33.96 -30.29
CA ASN A 123 -36.72 -32.62 -30.17
C ASN A 123 -37.64 -31.58 -29.48
N TYR A 124 -38.82 -31.99 -29.01
CA TYR A 124 -39.71 -31.15 -28.20
C TYR A 124 -40.36 -31.94 -27.06
N ALA A 125 -40.86 -31.24 -26.05
CA ALA A 125 -41.73 -31.78 -25.03
C ALA A 125 -42.74 -30.71 -24.58
N ILE A 126 -43.93 -31.15 -24.19
CA ILE A 126 -44.94 -30.31 -23.55
C ILE A 126 -45.07 -30.79 -22.10
N VAL A 127 -44.82 -29.91 -21.16
CA VAL A 127 -44.85 -30.22 -19.72
C VAL A 127 -45.79 -29.25 -19.05
N GLN A 128 -46.80 -29.73 -18.34
CA GLN A 128 -47.67 -28.85 -17.57
C GLN A 128 -46.86 -28.16 -16.46
N ALA A 129 -46.96 -26.85 -16.36
CA ALA A 129 -46.34 -26.08 -15.29
C ALA A 129 -47.19 -26.14 -14.02
N ASN A 130 -46.58 -25.80 -12.89
CA ASN A 130 -47.24 -25.73 -11.58
C ASN A 130 -47.85 -24.34 -11.31
N THR A 131 -48.22 -23.62 -12.36
CA THR A 131 -48.76 -22.26 -12.32
C THR A 131 -50.03 -22.16 -13.14
N SER A 132 -50.79 -21.08 -12.94
CA SER A 132 -51.97 -20.77 -13.72
C SER A 132 -52.10 -19.26 -13.86
N ILE A 133 -51.10 -18.66 -14.51
CA ILE A 133 -51.06 -17.23 -14.79
C ILE A 133 -52.29 -16.92 -15.65
N ASN A 134 -52.98 -15.81 -15.40
CA ASN A 134 -54.24 -15.43 -16.07
C ASN A 134 -55.42 -16.43 -15.95
N GLY A 135 -55.29 -17.51 -15.17
CA GLY A 135 -56.39 -18.35 -14.71
C GLY A 135 -56.53 -19.72 -15.39
N ASP A 136 -55.81 -19.96 -16.48
CA ASP A 136 -55.73 -21.27 -17.14
C ASP A 136 -54.46 -22.02 -16.70
N PRO A 137 -54.40 -23.37 -16.74
CA PRO A 137 -53.18 -24.10 -16.42
C PRO A 137 -52.07 -23.82 -17.43
N ASP A 138 -50.93 -23.34 -16.94
CA ASP A 138 -49.79 -23.04 -17.79
C ASP A 138 -49.04 -24.30 -18.24
N TYR A 139 -48.33 -24.20 -19.36
CA TYR A 139 -47.51 -25.27 -19.93
C TYR A 139 -46.14 -24.74 -20.36
N PHE A 140 -45.12 -25.57 -20.16
CA PHE A 140 -43.82 -25.39 -20.78
C PHE A 140 -43.77 -26.10 -22.14
N LEU A 141 -43.39 -25.34 -23.16
CA LEU A 141 -42.98 -25.87 -24.46
C LEU A 141 -41.45 -25.93 -24.51
N ASP A 142 -40.92 -27.13 -24.36
CA ASP A 142 -39.49 -27.41 -24.47
C ASP A 142 -39.15 -27.78 -25.90
N PHE A 143 -38.03 -27.27 -26.40
CA PHE A 143 -37.54 -27.67 -27.70
C PHE A 143 -36.03 -27.47 -27.83
N ARG A 144 -35.42 -28.09 -28.84
CA ARG A 144 -33.98 -27.97 -29.07
C ARG A 144 -33.62 -27.86 -30.53
N CYS A 145 -32.52 -27.17 -30.80
CA CYS A 145 -31.87 -27.15 -32.11
C CYS A 145 -30.42 -27.64 -32.00
N SER A 146 -29.83 -28.08 -33.11
CA SER A 146 -28.43 -28.50 -33.13
C SER A 146 -27.52 -27.30 -32.88
N TYR A 147 -26.66 -27.40 -31.86
CA TYR A 147 -25.76 -26.30 -31.49
C TYR A 147 -24.75 -26.03 -32.60
N ALA A 148 -24.20 -27.09 -33.21
CA ALA A 148 -23.27 -26.96 -34.33
C ALA A 148 -23.91 -26.28 -35.56
N GLN A 149 -25.18 -26.59 -35.87
CA GLN A 149 -25.89 -25.95 -36.98
C GLN A 149 -26.21 -24.49 -36.68
N LEU A 150 -26.60 -24.15 -35.45
CA LEU A 150 -26.83 -22.77 -35.05
C LEU A 150 -25.55 -21.93 -35.18
N LYS A 151 -24.42 -22.44 -34.69
CA LYS A 151 -23.12 -21.78 -34.84
C LYS A 151 -22.76 -21.59 -36.31
N ALA A 152 -22.94 -22.61 -37.13
CA ALA A 152 -22.62 -22.54 -38.55
C ALA A 152 -23.57 -21.58 -39.32
N ALA A 153 -24.83 -21.47 -38.91
CA ALA A 153 -25.79 -20.52 -39.49
C ALA A 153 -25.45 -19.07 -39.14
N GLY A 154 -25.05 -18.78 -37.90
CA GLY A 154 -24.73 -17.42 -37.45
C GLY A 154 -23.26 -17.02 -37.60
N GLY A 155 -22.37 -17.94 -37.99
CA GLY A 155 -20.92 -17.70 -37.93
C GLY A 155 -20.40 -17.52 -36.49
N LEU A 156 -21.03 -18.21 -35.54
CA LEU A 156 -20.80 -18.02 -34.10
C LEU A 156 -19.64 -18.89 -33.58
N THR A 157 -18.98 -18.40 -32.54
CA THR A 157 -18.07 -19.18 -31.67
C THR A 157 -18.82 -19.65 -30.42
N ASP A 158 -18.17 -20.45 -29.57
CA ASP A 158 -18.74 -20.86 -28.29
C ASP A 158 -18.95 -19.68 -27.31
N TYR A 159 -18.30 -18.55 -27.59
CA TYR A 159 -18.25 -17.35 -26.75
C TYR A 159 -18.95 -16.13 -27.36
N THR A 160 -19.55 -16.27 -28.55
CA THR A 160 -20.30 -15.17 -29.16
C THR A 160 -21.44 -14.73 -28.24
N ARG A 161 -21.47 -13.44 -27.94
CA ARG A 161 -22.51 -12.82 -27.11
C ARG A 161 -23.75 -12.59 -27.97
N LEU A 162 -24.89 -13.08 -27.51
CA LEU A 162 -26.15 -13.05 -28.25
C LEU A 162 -27.21 -12.28 -27.48
N ARG A 163 -28.21 -11.77 -28.21
CA ARG A 163 -29.46 -11.29 -27.61
C ARG A 163 -30.65 -11.98 -28.27
N PHE A 164 -31.70 -12.19 -27.49
CA PHE A 164 -32.85 -12.98 -27.90
C PHE A 164 -34.13 -12.16 -27.78
N PHE A 165 -35.05 -12.35 -28.71
CA PHE A 165 -36.40 -11.82 -28.65
C PHE A 165 -37.37 -12.97 -28.92
N PHE A 166 -38.29 -13.20 -28.00
CA PHE A 166 -39.24 -14.31 -28.05
C PHE A 166 -40.56 -13.85 -28.64
N ALA A 167 -41.20 -14.72 -29.41
CA ALA A 167 -42.50 -14.42 -29.98
C ALA A 167 -43.24 -15.69 -30.41
N THR A 168 -44.54 -15.53 -30.60
CA THR A 168 -45.41 -16.51 -31.22
C THR A 168 -46.18 -15.89 -32.37
N SER A 169 -46.68 -16.72 -33.29
CA SER A 169 -47.28 -16.24 -34.53
C SER A 169 -48.24 -17.26 -35.12
N SER A 170 -49.17 -16.81 -35.95
CA SER A 170 -49.96 -17.70 -36.81
C SER A 170 -49.17 -18.18 -38.05
N ASN A 171 -47.89 -17.83 -38.15
CA ASN A 171 -46.99 -18.20 -39.24
C ASN A 171 -45.85 -19.07 -38.68
N GLY A 172 -45.57 -20.19 -39.35
CA GLY A 172 -44.56 -21.17 -38.96
C GLY A 172 -43.12 -20.83 -39.34
N SER A 173 -42.90 -19.73 -40.08
CA SER A 173 -41.57 -19.32 -40.55
C SER A 173 -41.22 -17.86 -40.28
N SER A 174 -42.08 -17.09 -39.60
CA SER A 174 -41.78 -15.72 -39.16
C SER A 174 -42.80 -15.22 -38.13
N PHE A 175 -42.51 -14.09 -37.50
CA PHE A 175 -43.44 -13.42 -36.58
C PHE A 175 -44.36 -12.39 -37.26
N SER A 176 -44.47 -12.41 -38.60
CA SER A 176 -45.32 -11.50 -39.39
C SER A 176 -46.82 -11.85 -39.43
N GLY A 177 -47.26 -12.87 -38.68
CA GLY A 177 -48.64 -13.34 -38.65
C GLY A 177 -49.57 -12.49 -37.79
N GLY A 178 -50.88 -12.51 -38.09
CA GLY A 178 -51.88 -11.77 -37.32
C GLY A 178 -52.15 -12.41 -35.95
N GLY A 179 -52.23 -11.58 -34.91
CA GLY A 179 -52.59 -12.00 -33.55
C GLY A 179 -51.52 -12.84 -32.84
N GLY A 180 -50.26 -12.76 -33.30
CA GLY A 180 -49.10 -13.28 -32.57
C GLY A 180 -48.82 -12.48 -31.29
N ASP A 181 -48.02 -13.09 -30.43
CA ASP A 181 -47.58 -12.54 -29.16
C ASP A 181 -46.10 -12.13 -29.29
N LEU A 182 -45.78 -10.88 -29.00
CA LEU A 182 -44.42 -10.35 -29.05
C LEU A 182 -43.95 -10.03 -27.63
N VAL A 183 -43.10 -10.90 -27.09
CA VAL A 183 -42.82 -10.94 -25.65
C VAL A 183 -42.22 -9.61 -25.18
N GLY A 184 -42.98 -8.90 -24.35
CA GLY A 184 -42.51 -7.72 -23.61
C GLY A 184 -42.24 -6.45 -24.44
N ALA A 185 -42.36 -6.47 -25.77
CA ALA A 185 -42.18 -5.30 -26.64
C ALA A 185 -42.61 -5.58 -28.09
N THR A 186 -42.79 -4.52 -28.88
CA THR A 186 -43.14 -4.63 -30.32
C THR A 186 -41.95 -4.48 -31.26
N ASP A 187 -40.76 -4.13 -30.75
CA ASP A 187 -39.55 -3.88 -31.54
C ASP A 187 -38.30 -4.46 -30.87
N LEU A 188 -37.24 -4.67 -31.65
CA LEU A 188 -35.97 -5.22 -31.19
C LEU A 188 -35.20 -4.28 -30.25
N TYR A 189 -35.31 -2.95 -30.45
CA TYR A 189 -34.62 -1.96 -29.62
C TYR A 189 -35.00 -2.08 -28.16
N THR A 190 -36.28 -2.34 -27.93
CA THR A 190 -36.85 -2.42 -26.60
C THR A 190 -37.08 -3.85 -26.17
N GLY A 191 -37.17 -4.85 -27.04
CA GLY A 191 -37.54 -6.22 -26.68
C GLY A 191 -36.41 -7.24 -26.55
N LEU A 192 -35.24 -6.98 -27.14
CA LEU A 192 -34.09 -7.89 -27.03
C LEU A 192 -33.67 -8.07 -25.55
N SER A 193 -33.26 -9.30 -25.21
CA SER A 193 -32.71 -9.65 -23.90
C SER A 193 -31.41 -8.90 -23.59
N ASP A 194 -31.00 -8.96 -22.32
CA ASP A 194 -29.61 -8.76 -21.94
C ASP A 194 -28.70 -9.72 -22.72
N GLN A 195 -27.41 -9.39 -22.80
CA GLN A 195 -26.45 -10.22 -23.51
C GLN A 195 -26.27 -11.56 -22.81
N VAL A 196 -26.32 -12.63 -23.59
CA VAL A 196 -26.20 -14.00 -23.11
C VAL A 196 -25.02 -14.67 -23.80
N ALA A 197 -24.24 -15.42 -23.03
CA ALA A 197 -23.25 -16.34 -23.55
C ALA A 197 -23.79 -17.77 -23.53
N LEU A 198 -23.51 -18.54 -24.58
CA LEU A 198 -23.93 -19.94 -24.70
C LEU A 198 -22.99 -20.89 -23.95
N THR A 199 -21.75 -20.47 -23.72
CA THR A 199 -20.75 -21.08 -22.83
C THR A 199 -19.93 -19.95 -22.18
N GLY A 200 -19.12 -20.25 -21.17
CA GLY A 200 -18.24 -19.26 -20.55
C GLY A 200 -16.98 -19.88 -19.97
N THR A 201 -16.03 -19.05 -19.56
CA THR A 201 -14.78 -19.46 -18.90
C THR A 201 -14.55 -18.69 -17.62
N ASP A 202 -13.84 -19.29 -16.65
CA ASP A 202 -13.42 -18.52 -15.49
C ASP A 202 -12.20 -17.67 -15.84
N GLY A 203 -12.42 -16.37 -16.00
CA GLY A 203 -11.35 -15.40 -16.22
C GLY A 203 -10.45 -15.25 -14.99
N THR A 204 -9.20 -14.85 -15.21
CA THR A 204 -8.25 -14.50 -14.14
C THR A 204 -7.60 -13.16 -14.40
N VAL A 205 -7.12 -12.49 -13.35
CA VAL A 205 -6.28 -11.29 -13.45
C VAL A 205 -5.06 -11.46 -12.56
N ARG A 206 -3.91 -10.97 -13.00
CA ARG A 206 -2.69 -10.95 -12.21
C ARG A 206 -1.69 -9.88 -12.61
N PHE A 207 -0.79 -9.54 -11.69
CA PHE A 207 0.41 -8.76 -11.98
C PHE A 207 1.50 -9.65 -12.58
N ALA A 208 2.02 -9.27 -13.75
CA ALA A 208 3.04 -10.02 -14.47
C ALA A 208 4.44 -9.39 -14.32
N ALA A 209 5.48 -10.17 -14.59
CA ALA A 209 6.88 -9.69 -14.55
C ALA A 209 7.25 -8.84 -15.76
N ASP A 210 6.54 -8.99 -16.88
CA ASP A 210 6.78 -8.25 -18.11
C ASP A 210 5.50 -8.03 -18.94
N LEU A 211 5.61 -7.22 -20.00
CA LEU A 211 4.51 -6.90 -20.90
C LEU A 211 4.02 -8.09 -21.73
N ALA A 212 4.85 -9.13 -21.89
CA ALA A 212 4.43 -10.38 -22.52
C ALA A 212 3.52 -11.21 -21.59
N GLY A 213 3.35 -10.78 -20.33
CA GLY A 213 2.53 -11.47 -19.35
C GLY A 213 3.21 -12.71 -18.78
N ALA A 214 4.55 -12.82 -18.88
CA ALA A 214 5.30 -13.92 -18.30
C ALA A 214 5.62 -13.69 -16.82
N GLY A 215 5.74 -14.78 -16.06
CA GLY A 215 6.05 -14.74 -14.62
C GLY A 215 5.00 -14.01 -13.78
N ASP A 216 5.14 -14.06 -12.48
CA ASP A 216 4.24 -13.39 -11.52
C ASP A 216 5.02 -12.33 -10.75
N THR A 217 4.38 -11.20 -10.42
CA THR A 217 5.01 -10.10 -9.66
C THR A 217 4.16 -9.70 -8.48
N VAL A 218 4.67 -9.98 -7.29
CA VAL A 218 3.98 -9.68 -6.02
C VAL A 218 4.43 -8.37 -5.38
N SER A 219 5.51 -7.74 -5.90
CA SER A 219 6.00 -6.47 -5.39
C SER A 219 6.57 -5.56 -6.46
N LEU A 220 6.31 -4.26 -6.36
CA LEU A 220 6.84 -3.23 -7.24
C LEU A 220 7.37 -2.04 -6.45
N ILE A 221 8.47 -1.50 -6.93
CA ILE A 221 9.04 -0.26 -6.41
C ILE A 221 8.24 0.90 -7.00
N ALA A 222 7.74 1.80 -6.16
CA ALA A 222 7.08 3.04 -6.62
C ALA A 222 7.97 3.82 -7.61
N GLY A 223 7.40 4.24 -8.74
CA GLY A 223 8.15 4.77 -9.88
C GLY A 223 8.40 3.75 -11.00
N GLY A 224 8.17 2.45 -10.73
CA GLY A 224 8.28 1.38 -11.71
C GLY A 224 7.00 1.16 -12.52
N THR A 225 7.08 0.28 -13.52
CA THR A 225 5.95 -0.14 -14.34
C THR A 225 5.39 -1.46 -13.81
N ALA A 226 4.10 -1.50 -13.51
CA ALA A 226 3.37 -2.73 -13.26
C ALA A 226 2.83 -3.28 -14.59
N TYR A 227 2.98 -4.58 -14.83
CA TYR A 227 2.38 -5.26 -15.97
C TYR A 227 1.19 -6.07 -15.49
N LEU A 228 0.14 -6.13 -16.29
CA LEU A 228 -1.09 -6.85 -15.98
C LEU A 228 -1.32 -7.91 -17.05
N ARG A 229 -1.86 -9.05 -16.62
CA ARG A 229 -2.35 -10.09 -17.50
C ARG A 229 -3.76 -10.52 -17.09
N VAL A 230 -4.62 -10.66 -18.08
CA VAL A 230 -5.91 -11.32 -17.96
C VAL A 230 -5.89 -12.55 -18.87
N ASP A 231 -6.25 -13.71 -18.31
CA ASP A 231 -6.52 -14.91 -19.08
C ASP A 231 -8.03 -15.13 -19.03
N ASP A 232 -8.72 -14.90 -20.14
CA ASP A 232 -10.16 -15.04 -20.26
C ASP A 232 -10.56 -15.38 -21.70
N ALA A 233 -10.96 -16.63 -21.93
CA ALA A 233 -11.15 -17.13 -23.30
C ALA A 233 -12.45 -16.63 -23.92
N ASP A 234 -13.45 -16.27 -23.12
CA ASP A 234 -14.74 -15.80 -23.60
C ASP A 234 -14.84 -14.26 -23.75
N ALA A 235 -13.84 -13.54 -23.25
CA ALA A 235 -13.59 -12.14 -23.60
C ALA A 235 -13.00 -11.98 -25.03
N ASN A 236 -12.64 -13.08 -25.68
CA ASN A 236 -12.12 -13.14 -27.05
C ASN A 236 -13.26 -13.45 -28.03
N SER A 237 -13.89 -12.38 -28.51
CA SER A 237 -15.11 -12.41 -29.31
C SER A 237 -14.85 -12.30 -30.82
N ARG A 238 -13.69 -11.80 -31.24
CA ARG A 238 -13.38 -11.50 -32.65
C ARG A 238 -12.26 -12.40 -33.17
N ALA A 239 -12.63 -13.42 -33.94
CA ALA A 239 -11.68 -14.38 -34.52
C ALA A 239 -10.63 -13.77 -35.48
N ALA A 240 -10.83 -12.55 -35.98
CA ALA A 240 -9.95 -11.89 -36.95
C ALA A 240 -9.25 -10.62 -36.42
N ALA A 241 -9.49 -10.22 -35.17
CA ALA A 241 -8.93 -9.00 -34.60
C ALA A 241 -8.66 -9.18 -33.10
N ALA A 242 -7.59 -8.53 -32.60
CA ALA A 242 -7.32 -8.53 -31.17
C ALA A 242 -8.42 -7.81 -30.38
N ASP A 243 -8.86 -8.44 -29.30
CA ASP A 243 -9.80 -7.90 -28.32
C ASP A 243 -9.14 -7.03 -27.24
N LEU A 244 -9.96 -6.20 -26.61
CA LEU A 244 -9.55 -5.34 -25.51
C LEU A 244 -10.39 -5.67 -24.27
N VAL A 245 -9.74 -5.70 -23.10
CA VAL A 245 -10.41 -5.77 -21.80
C VAL A 245 -9.96 -4.60 -20.92
N SER A 246 -10.76 -4.28 -19.90
CA SER A 246 -10.43 -3.23 -18.94
C SER A 246 -10.24 -3.81 -17.55
N VAL A 247 -9.15 -3.40 -16.90
CA VAL A 247 -8.85 -3.73 -15.51
C VAL A 247 -8.77 -2.41 -14.74
N THR A 248 -9.47 -2.32 -13.61
CA THR A 248 -9.33 -1.17 -12.72
C THR A 248 -8.23 -1.45 -11.71
N VAL A 249 -7.23 -0.57 -11.63
CA VAL A 249 -6.16 -0.66 -10.64
C VAL A 249 -6.34 0.45 -9.62
N SER A 250 -6.29 0.11 -8.33
CA SER A 250 -6.56 1.05 -7.24
C SER A 250 -5.49 0.99 -6.16
N ALA A 251 -5.12 2.16 -5.65
CA ALA A 251 -4.20 2.33 -4.53
C ALA A 251 -4.98 2.83 -3.29
N PRO A 252 -4.70 2.31 -2.08
CA PRO A 252 -5.34 2.77 -0.84
C PRO A 252 -5.21 4.27 -0.55
N SER A 253 -4.19 4.93 -1.12
CA SER A 253 -4.00 6.38 -1.07
C SER A 253 -5.14 7.17 -1.72
N GLY A 254 -6.00 6.50 -2.50
CA GLY A 254 -7.20 7.07 -3.10
C GLY A 254 -7.12 7.24 -4.61
N ASP A 255 -6.03 6.81 -5.24
CA ASP A 255 -5.92 6.81 -6.70
C ASP A 255 -6.53 5.55 -7.33
N THR A 256 -7.18 5.72 -8.47
CA THR A 256 -7.82 4.64 -9.22
C THR A 256 -7.75 4.90 -10.70
N LEU A 257 -7.21 3.94 -11.45
CA LEU A 257 -6.95 4.05 -12.87
C LEU A 257 -7.53 2.86 -13.64
N PRO A 258 -8.39 3.09 -14.66
CA PRO A 258 -8.73 2.05 -15.62
C PRO A 258 -7.56 1.82 -16.58
N VAL A 259 -7.11 0.57 -16.69
CA VAL A 259 -6.06 0.12 -17.60
C VAL A 259 -6.70 -0.71 -18.70
N THR A 260 -6.42 -0.37 -19.95
CA THR A 260 -6.86 -1.16 -21.11
C THR A 260 -5.78 -2.18 -21.45
N LEU A 261 -6.14 -3.46 -21.49
CA LEU A 261 -5.28 -4.56 -21.89
C LEU A 261 -5.70 -5.02 -23.29
N ALA A 262 -4.74 -5.40 -24.11
CA ALA A 262 -4.98 -5.91 -25.45
C ALA A 262 -4.61 -7.39 -25.54
N GLU A 263 -5.31 -8.17 -26.36
CA GLU A 263 -4.89 -9.53 -26.63
C GLU A 263 -3.44 -9.58 -27.16
N THR A 264 -2.70 -10.57 -26.68
CA THR A 264 -1.31 -10.85 -27.07
C THR A 264 -1.17 -11.32 -28.52
N GLY A 265 -2.28 -11.63 -29.18
CA GLY A 265 -2.41 -11.96 -30.59
C GLY A 265 -3.89 -12.05 -30.96
N VAL A 266 -4.21 -12.24 -32.24
CA VAL A 266 -5.60 -12.50 -32.63
C VAL A 266 -6.06 -13.82 -32.03
N ASN A 267 -7.20 -13.79 -31.34
CA ASN A 267 -7.89 -14.99 -30.87
C ASN A 267 -7.08 -15.82 -29.85
N THR A 268 -6.39 -15.15 -28.91
CA THR A 268 -5.58 -15.85 -27.89
C THR A 268 -6.32 -16.02 -26.57
N GLY A 269 -7.29 -15.16 -26.23
CA GLY A 269 -7.91 -15.13 -24.91
C GLY A 269 -6.95 -14.70 -23.79
N VAL A 270 -5.79 -14.14 -24.15
CA VAL A 270 -4.77 -13.69 -23.21
C VAL A 270 -4.46 -12.23 -23.49
N PHE A 271 -4.78 -11.38 -22.52
CA PHE A 271 -4.67 -9.93 -22.62
C PHE A 271 -3.56 -9.41 -21.74
N THR A 272 -2.75 -8.47 -22.23
CA THR A 272 -1.72 -7.82 -21.43
C THR A 272 -1.75 -6.30 -21.58
N GLY A 273 -1.24 -5.63 -20.57
CA GLY A 273 -1.16 -4.18 -20.49
C GLY A 273 -0.22 -3.76 -19.39
N GLN A 274 -0.07 -2.45 -19.21
CA GLN A 274 0.83 -1.90 -18.22
C GLN A 274 0.32 -0.59 -17.64
N VAL A 275 0.80 -0.27 -16.44
CA VAL A 275 0.59 1.00 -15.77
C VAL A 275 1.90 1.46 -15.11
N VAL A 276 2.25 2.73 -15.31
CA VAL A 276 3.40 3.35 -14.64
C VAL A 276 2.95 3.82 -13.26
N THR A 277 3.77 3.57 -12.24
CA THR A 277 3.49 4.05 -10.87
C THR A 277 4.31 5.28 -10.53
N PHE A 278 3.81 6.16 -9.66
CA PHE A 278 4.55 7.30 -9.11
C PHE A 278 4.42 7.35 -7.59
N SER A 279 5.50 7.76 -6.91
CA SER A 279 5.50 7.99 -5.46
C SER A 279 5.03 9.42 -5.16
N SER A 280 3.72 9.63 -5.12
CA SER A 280 3.11 10.95 -4.90
C SER A 280 1.67 10.84 -4.39
N ALA A 281 1.10 11.97 -3.97
CA ALA A 281 -0.34 12.03 -3.67
C ALA A 281 -1.17 11.77 -4.94
N PRO A 282 -2.39 11.20 -4.82
CA PRO A 282 -3.28 10.94 -5.95
C PRO A 282 -3.52 12.17 -6.83
N VAL A 283 -3.44 12.00 -8.15
CA VAL A 283 -3.71 13.03 -9.15
C VAL A 283 -4.69 12.48 -10.18
N SER A 284 -5.96 12.88 -10.05
CA SER A 284 -7.01 12.45 -10.99
C SER A 284 -6.64 12.78 -12.44
N GLY A 285 -6.70 11.77 -13.31
CA GLY A 285 -6.46 11.91 -14.75
C GLY A 285 -5.01 12.05 -15.17
N SER A 286 -4.04 11.70 -14.32
CA SER A 286 -2.61 11.71 -14.65
C SER A 286 -2.19 10.68 -15.70
N GLY A 287 -3.02 9.65 -15.92
CA GLY A 287 -2.72 8.51 -16.78
C GLY A 287 -1.66 7.55 -16.20
N SER A 288 -1.32 7.72 -14.93
CA SER A 288 -0.43 6.87 -14.15
C SER A 288 -1.11 6.51 -12.82
N LEU A 289 -0.55 5.54 -12.09
CA LEU A 289 -1.04 5.19 -10.76
C LEU A 289 -0.15 5.82 -9.70
N GLU A 290 -0.68 6.74 -8.91
CA GLU A 290 0.00 7.26 -7.75
C GLU A 290 -0.13 6.29 -6.56
N VAL A 291 1.01 5.95 -5.96
CA VAL A 291 1.12 4.99 -4.87
C VAL A 291 2.00 5.55 -3.77
N MET A 292 1.76 5.13 -2.53
CA MET A 292 2.65 5.41 -1.41
C MET A 292 3.46 4.17 -1.03
N PRO A 293 4.72 4.33 -0.57
CA PRO A 293 5.48 3.22 -0.01
C PRO A 293 4.75 2.59 1.18
N GLY A 294 4.59 1.27 1.16
CA GLY A 294 3.88 0.46 2.16
C GLY A 294 2.47 0.03 1.73
N GLU A 295 1.97 0.50 0.59
CA GLU A 295 0.62 0.18 0.12
C GLU A 295 0.52 -1.17 -0.60
N THR A 296 -0.67 -1.76 -0.58
CA THR A 296 -1.02 -2.90 -1.44
C THR A 296 -2.01 -2.41 -2.49
N VAL A 297 -1.55 -2.34 -3.73
CA VAL A 297 -2.37 -1.98 -4.90
C VAL A 297 -3.23 -3.18 -5.28
N THR A 298 -4.47 -2.94 -5.71
CA THR A 298 -5.41 -3.98 -6.14
C THR A 298 -5.77 -3.80 -7.62
N ALA A 299 -5.62 -4.86 -8.41
CA ALA A 299 -6.20 -4.98 -9.74
C ALA A 299 -7.58 -5.65 -9.64
N LEU A 300 -8.58 -5.11 -10.31
CA LEU A 300 -9.94 -5.62 -10.37
C LEU A 300 -10.35 -5.78 -11.84
N TYR A 301 -10.60 -7.02 -12.25
CA TYR A 301 -11.18 -7.39 -13.53
C TYR A 301 -12.61 -7.87 -13.31
N SER A 302 -13.55 -7.45 -14.16
CA SER A 302 -14.93 -7.95 -14.14
C SER A 302 -15.07 -8.99 -15.24
N ASP A 303 -15.06 -10.26 -14.85
CA ASP A 303 -15.33 -11.40 -15.72
C ASP A 303 -16.82 -11.37 -16.12
N ALA A 304 -17.09 -11.17 -17.41
CA ALA A 304 -18.44 -10.95 -17.92
C ALA A 304 -19.31 -12.19 -17.76
N PHE A 305 -18.74 -13.39 -17.95
CA PHE A 305 -19.43 -14.67 -17.86
C PHE A 305 -18.49 -15.73 -17.31
N THR A 306 -18.77 -16.24 -16.11
CA THR A 306 -17.97 -17.36 -15.59
C THR A 306 -18.23 -18.66 -16.35
N ALA A 307 -17.44 -19.70 -16.06
CA ALA A 307 -17.73 -21.06 -16.54
C ALA A 307 -19.11 -21.59 -16.09
N ALA A 308 -19.64 -21.05 -14.99
CA ALA A 308 -20.99 -21.32 -14.49
C ALA A 308 -22.05 -20.35 -15.04
N LEU A 309 -21.69 -19.50 -16.01
CA LEU A 309 -22.54 -18.46 -16.62
C LEU A 309 -23.07 -17.43 -15.61
N LEU A 310 -22.31 -17.19 -14.54
CA LEU A 310 -22.60 -16.08 -13.62
C LEU A 310 -22.07 -14.78 -14.23
N LEU A 311 -22.88 -13.72 -14.14
CA LEU A 311 -22.57 -12.43 -14.76
C LEU A 311 -21.64 -11.58 -13.89
N ASN A 312 -20.74 -10.84 -14.55
CA ASN A 312 -19.94 -9.74 -13.98
C ASN A 312 -19.27 -10.11 -12.64
N GLN A 313 -18.61 -11.27 -12.60
CA GLN A 313 -17.94 -11.73 -11.39
C GLN A 313 -16.57 -11.04 -11.21
N PRO A 314 -16.27 -10.49 -10.03
CA PRO A 314 -15.01 -9.81 -9.80
C PRO A 314 -13.86 -10.83 -9.68
N ARG A 315 -12.77 -10.54 -10.37
CA ARG A 315 -11.46 -11.21 -10.23
C ARG A 315 -10.46 -10.17 -9.74
N THR A 316 -9.64 -10.54 -8.75
CA THR A 316 -8.70 -9.60 -8.15
C THR A 316 -7.32 -10.19 -7.98
N ASP A 317 -6.31 -9.32 -8.08
CA ASP A 317 -4.95 -9.61 -7.66
C ASP A 317 -4.33 -8.38 -6.98
N THR A 318 -3.25 -8.58 -6.22
CA THR A 318 -2.62 -7.54 -5.41
C THR A 318 -1.13 -7.41 -5.65
N LEU A 319 -0.64 -6.17 -5.60
CA LEU A 319 0.76 -5.82 -5.76
C LEU A 319 1.24 -5.00 -4.56
N LEU A 320 2.23 -5.50 -3.83
CA LEU A 320 2.83 -4.76 -2.71
C LEU A 320 3.76 -3.67 -3.25
N ILE A 321 3.60 -2.46 -2.75
CA ILE A 321 4.57 -1.37 -2.88
C ILE A 321 5.38 -1.34 -1.58
N PRO A 322 6.62 -1.87 -1.54
CA PRO A 322 7.34 -1.99 -0.28
C PRO A 322 7.61 -0.63 0.38
N GLY A 323 7.39 -0.57 1.70
CA GLY A 323 7.66 0.60 2.52
C GLY A 323 9.13 0.69 2.99
N PRO A 324 9.53 1.85 3.54
CA PRO A 324 10.78 1.98 4.29
C PRO A 324 10.73 1.23 5.64
N VAL A 325 11.92 0.91 6.18
CA VAL A 325 12.10 0.42 7.56
C VAL A 325 13.19 1.27 8.19
N LEU A 326 12.79 2.29 8.95
CA LEU A 326 13.71 3.30 9.48
C LEU A 326 14.15 2.98 10.91
N ALA A 327 15.45 3.11 11.16
CA ALA A 327 16.07 3.09 12.48
C ALA A 327 16.89 4.37 12.71
N VAL A 328 16.96 4.83 13.95
CA VAL A 328 17.77 5.98 14.36
C VAL A 328 18.80 5.50 15.37
N THR A 329 20.06 5.87 15.18
CA THR A 329 21.11 5.72 16.18
C THR A 329 21.70 7.08 16.53
N LYS A 330 22.18 7.22 17.76
CA LYS A 330 22.78 8.45 18.25
C LYS A 330 24.09 8.14 18.97
N THR A 331 25.10 8.96 18.72
CA THR A 331 26.40 8.92 19.41
C THR A 331 26.83 10.31 19.87
N ALA A 332 27.68 10.35 20.88
CA ALA A 332 28.41 11.54 21.32
C ALA A 332 29.87 11.44 20.86
N ASP A 333 30.49 12.56 20.54
CA ASP A 333 31.90 12.64 20.15
C ASP A 333 32.86 12.44 21.33
N SER A 334 32.44 12.79 22.54
CA SER A 334 33.21 12.57 23.77
C SER A 334 32.39 11.86 24.86
N PRO A 335 32.90 10.77 25.46
CA PRO A 335 32.22 10.04 26.54
C PRO A 335 32.39 10.71 27.92
N ALA A 336 33.35 11.62 28.10
CA ALA A 336 33.63 12.29 29.36
C ALA A 336 34.00 13.76 29.13
N LEU A 337 33.41 14.67 29.92
CA LEU A 337 33.54 16.11 29.76
C LEU A 337 33.58 16.82 31.13
N LEU A 338 34.24 17.98 31.18
CA LEU A 338 34.11 18.91 32.29
C LEU A 338 32.89 19.81 32.08
N SER A 339 32.32 20.32 33.18
CA SER A 339 31.29 21.36 33.10
C SER A 339 31.80 22.60 32.33
N GLY A 340 30.97 23.13 31.44
CA GLY A 340 31.29 24.20 30.49
C GLY A 340 31.79 23.72 29.12
N ALA A 341 32.12 22.44 28.96
CA ALA A 341 32.55 21.89 27.67
C ALA A 341 31.38 21.75 26.68
N THR A 342 31.70 21.51 25.41
CA THR A 342 30.71 21.24 24.35
C THR A 342 30.79 19.78 23.93
N VAL A 343 29.64 19.13 23.80
CA VAL A 343 29.47 17.81 23.18
C VAL A 343 28.86 17.98 21.79
N THR A 344 29.31 17.19 20.82
CA THR A 344 28.66 17.05 19.51
C THR A 344 27.98 15.70 19.42
N TYR A 345 26.68 15.73 19.15
CA TYR A 345 25.89 14.54 18.90
C TYR A 345 25.78 14.27 17.40
N THR A 346 25.91 13.00 17.02
CA THR A 346 25.67 12.52 15.65
C THR A 346 24.46 11.60 15.65
N LEU A 347 23.44 11.96 14.85
CA LEU A 347 22.28 11.14 14.54
C LEU A 347 22.51 10.45 13.20
N THR A 348 22.34 9.12 13.15
CA THR A 348 22.35 8.35 11.91
C THR A 348 20.99 7.70 11.70
N LEU A 349 20.33 8.08 10.61
CA LEU A 349 19.09 7.48 10.15
C LEU A 349 19.46 6.40 9.15
N THR A 350 18.97 5.17 9.37
CA THR A 350 19.25 4.01 8.52
C THR A 350 17.93 3.43 8.03
N ASN A 351 17.77 3.31 6.71
CA ASN A 351 16.61 2.69 6.08
C ASN A 351 17.00 1.33 5.48
N SER A 352 16.48 0.26 6.07
CA SER A 352 16.68 -1.12 5.62
C SER A 352 15.53 -1.66 4.77
N GLY A 353 14.48 -0.86 4.56
CA GLY A 353 13.34 -1.18 3.70
C GLY A 353 13.59 -0.87 2.23
N ASP A 354 12.71 -1.39 1.37
CA ASP A 354 12.83 -1.28 -0.09
C ASP A 354 12.07 -0.06 -0.66
N GLY A 355 11.36 0.69 0.20
CA GLY A 355 10.80 2.01 -0.05
C GLY A 355 11.66 3.16 0.50
N GLU A 356 11.57 4.34 -0.10
CA GLU A 356 12.23 5.56 0.43
C GLU A 356 11.53 6.04 1.70
N ALA A 357 12.28 6.54 2.69
CA ALA A 357 11.70 7.13 3.89
C ALA A 357 11.67 8.65 3.78
N TRP A 358 10.51 9.26 4.05
CA TRP A 358 10.32 10.70 4.01
C TRP A 358 10.21 11.26 5.43
N VAL A 359 11.30 11.77 5.98
CA VAL A 359 11.35 12.32 7.33
C VAL A 359 10.85 13.76 7.30
N THR A 360 9.85 14.05 8.12
CA THR A 360 9.24 15.39 8.22
C THR A 360 9.60 16.13 9.50
N GLN A 361 9.99 15.38 10.54
CA GLN A 361 10.42 15.94 11.81
C GLN A 361 11.52 15.08 12.44
N ILE A 362 12.51 15.75 13.01
CA ILE A 362 13.50 15.17 13.92
C ILE A 362 13.35 15.90 15.25
N GLN A 363 13.18 15.14 16.32
CA GLN A 363 13.09 15.66 17.68
C GLN A 363 14.22 15.08 18.52
N ASP A 364 14.80 15.91 19.37
CA ASP A 364 15.82 15.50 20.31
C ASP A 364 15.50 16.07 21.70
N ILE A 365 15.72 15.28 22.74
CA ILE A 365 15.53 15.71 24.12
C ILE A 365 16.91 15.76 24.77
N LEU A 366 17.41 16.98 24.97
CA LEU A 366 18.65 17.22 25.70
C LEU A 366 18.48 16.82 27.17
N PRO A 367 19.52 16.27 27.81
CA PRO A 367 19.51 16.06 29.26
C PRO A 367 19.38 17.39 30.02
N ALA A 368 18.88 17.33 31.26
CA ALA A 368 18.86 18.50 32.13
C ALA A 368 20.29 19.05 32.34
N GLY A 369 20.44 20.37 32.24
CA GLY A 369 21.75 21.01 32.33
C GLY A 369 22.54 21.04 31.01
N PHE A 370 21.97 20.58 29.90
CA PHE A 370 22.57 20.73 28.56
C PHE A 370 21.84 21.83 27.80
N THR A 371 22.58 22.69 27.10
CA THR A 371 22.02 23.80 26.31
C THR A 371 22.48 23.68 24.86
N TYR A 372 21.53 23.74 23.92
CA TYR A 372 21.84 23.69 22.49
C TYR A 372 22.77 24.84 22.05
N SER A 373 23.80 24.51 21.26
CA SER A 373 24.69 25.49 20.64
C SER A 373 24.06 26.01 19.34
N THR A 374 23.62 27.27 19.33
CA THR A 374 22.92 27.86 18.17
C THR A 374 23.77 27.81 16.90
N GLY A 375 23.17 27.39 15.79
CA GLY A 375 23.87 27.26 14.50
C GLY A 375 24.79 26.04 14.37
N SER A 376 24.77 25.12 15.33
CA SER A 376 25.61 23.91 15.30
C SER A 376 25.07 22.76 14.45
N ALA A 377 23.83 22.86 13.96
CA ALA A 377 23.22 21.81 13.14
C ALA A 377 23.94 21.69 11.78
N ALA A 378 24.27 20.46 11.37
CA ALA A 378 24.85 20.17 10.06
C ALA A 378 24.41 18.79 9.52
N GLY A 379 24.63 18.56 8.23
CA GLY A 379 24.27 17.31 7.53
C GLY A 379 22.87 17.42 6.91
N LEU A 380 21.92 16.60 7.38
CA LEU A 380 20.53 16.60 6.92
C LEU A 380 19.87 17.99 6.96
N THR A 381 20.21 18.82 7.95
CA THR A 381 19.71 20.19 8.06
C THR A 381 20.76 21.11 8.68
N TYR A 382 20.72 22.38 8.27
CA TYR A 382 21.50 23.48 8.85
C TYR A 382 20.61 24.49 9.59
N SER A 383 19.30 24.20 9.66
CA SER A 383 18.34 25.06 10.35
C SER A 383 18.51 24.97 11.87
N THR A 384 18.26 26.10 12.53
CA THR A 384 18.15 26.13 13.99
C THR A 384 16.83 25.46 14.40
N PRO A 385 16.82 24.53 15.39
CA PRO A 385 15.59 23.91 15.85
C PRO A 385 14.67 24.93 16.52
N SER A 386 13.38 24.64 16.52
CA SER A 386 12.50 25.19 17.55
C SER A 386 12.85 24.55 18.90
N ILE A 387 12.95 25.36 19.96
CA ILE A 387 13.38 24.91 21.28
C ILE A 387 12.25 25.19 22.28
N SER A 388 11.77 24.13 22.95
CA SER A 388 10.80 24.23 24.04
C SER A 388 11.34 23.49 25.26
N GLY A 389 11.92 24.23 26.20
CA GLY A 389 12.69 23.65 27.30
C GLY A 389 13.93 22.93 26.76
N HIS A 390 14.02 21.62 27.02
CA HIS A 390 15.13 20.77 26.55
C HIS A 390 14.80 20.02 25.24
N ILE A 391 13.63 20.27 24.67
CA ILE A 391 13.18 19.60 23.44
C ILE A 391 13.59 20.45 22.24
N LEU A 392 14.44 19.89 21.39
CA LEU A 392 14.84 20.44 20.10
C LEU A 392 13.95 19.81 19.02
N SER A 393 13.37 20.61 18.15
CA SER A 393 12.51 20.11 17.07
C SER A 393 12.85 20.77 15.75
N TRP A 394 13.37 19.97 14.83
CA TRP A 394 13.61 20.32 13.43
C TRP A 394 12.47 19.79 12.57
N THR A 395 11.92 20.66 11.73
CA THR A 395 10.90 20.31 10.74
C THR A 395 11.46 20.52 9.34
N GLY A 396 11.18 19.60 8.43
CA GLY A 396 11.69 19.66 7.06
C GLY A 396 11.06 18.60 6.19
N TYR A 397 11.69 18.34 5.04
CA TYR A 397 11.30 17.24 4.17
C TYR A 397 12.58 16.57 3.68
N TRP A 398 13.00 15.51 4.37
CA TRP A 398 14.27 14.84 4.12
C TRP A 398 14.05 13.42 3.64
N LYS A 399 14.85 13.03 2.65
CA LYS A 399 14.82 11.68 2.10
C LYS A 399 15.91 10.83 2.72
N VAL A 400 15.54 9.67 3.25
CA VAL A 400 16.49 8.59 3.54
C VAL A 400 16.33 7.54 2.43
N PRO A 401 17.35 7.34 1.57
CA PRO A 401 17.27 6.39 0.47
C PRO A 401 16.87 5.00 0.96
N ARG A 402 16.18 4.24 0.11
CA ARG A 402 15.91 2.82 0.37
C ARG A 402 17.17 1.97 0.37
N LYS A 403 17.01 0.71 0.78
CA LYS A 403 18.00 -0.34 0.58
C LYS A 403 18.14 -0.69 -0.91
N ILE A 404 19.37 -0.77 -1.40
CA ILE A 404 19.69 -1.18 -2.78
C ILE A 404 20.73 -2.29 -2.73
N SER A 405 20.44 -3.44 -3.34
CA SER A 405 21.36 -4.59 -3.40
C SER A 405 21.92 -5.01 -2.02
N GLY A 406 21.07 -4.99 -0.99
CA GLY A 406 21.43 -5.34 0.38
C GLY A 406 22.13 -4.25 1.19
N VAL A 407 22.45 -3.11 0.58
CA VAL A 407 23.06 -1.96 1.27
C VAL A 407 21.97 -1.00 1.73
N ASN A 408 21.88 -0.79 3.05
CA ASN A 408 20.92 0.15 3.64
C ASN A 408 21.21 1.58 3.21
N GLY A 409 20.16 2.37 2.97
CA GLY A 409 20.30 3.80 2.78
C GLY A 409 20.53 4.49 4.12
N THR A 410 21.35 5.53 4.12
CA THR A 410 21.68 6.28 5.34
C THR A 410 21.62 7.78 5.10
N ALA A 411 21.29 8.51 6.18
CA ALA A 411 21.42 9.96 6.24
C ALA A 411 21.85 10.36 7.65
N GLN A 412 22.62 11.44 7.77
CA GLN A 412 23.20 11.85 9.04
C GLN A 412 22.95 13.32 9.35
N MET A 413 22.80 13.61 10.63
CA MET A 413 22.73 14.96 11.18
C MET A 413 23.67 15.06 12.37
N THR A 414 24.34 16.20 12.53
CA THR A 414 25.06 16.52 13.76
C THR A 414 24.52 17.79 14.38
N PHE A 415 24.68 17.92 15.69
CA PHE A 415 24.47 19.17 16.41
C PHE A 415 25.24 19.17 17.73
N SER A 416 25.49 20.35 18.30
CA SER A 416 26.26 20.47 19.54
C SER A 416 25.45 21.06 20.69
N ALA A 417 25.84 20.74 21.92
CA ALA A 417 25.31 21.30 23.15
C ALA A 417 26.42 21.59 24.17
N VAL A 418 26.27 22.68 24.92
CA VAL A 418 27.12 23.01 26.07
C VAL A 418 26.62 22.28 27.30
N VAL A 419 27.53 21.61 28.01
CA VAL A 419 27.21 20.84 29.23
C VAL A 419 27.42 21.71 30.46
N LEU A 420 26.36 22.02 31.20
CA LEU A 420 26.37 22.84 32.42
C LEU A 420 25.82 22.08 33.64
N GLY A 421 25.47 20.81 33.46
CA GLY A 421 24.94 19.94 34.52
C GLY A 421 26.00 19.60 35.58
N PRO A 422 25.54 19.12 36.76
CA PRO A 422 26.43 18.57 37.78
C PRO A 422 27.10 17.27 37.31
N ALA A 423 28.09 16.80 38.07
CA ALA A 423 28.75 15.52 37.81
C ALA A 423 27.74 14.36 37.75
N GLY A 424 27.95 13.45 36.80
CA GLY A 424 27.05 12.32 36.55
C GLY A 424 27.04 11.89 35.08
N THR A 425 26.39 10.75 34.81
CA THR A 425 26.23 10.23 33.44
C THR A 425 24.86 10.60 32.90
N TYR A 426 24.85 11.21 31.71
CA TYR A 426 23.66 11.67 31.02
C TYR A 426 23.50 10.91 29.70
N TYR A 427 22.27 10.52 29.40
CA TYR A 427 21.88 9.90 28.14
C TYR A 427 21.02 10.86 27.35
N ASN A 428 21.06 10.74 26.04
CA ASN A 428 20.29 11.57 25.13
C ASN A 428 19.46 10.70 24.20
N ASN A 429 18.26 11.18 23.88
CA ASN A 429 17.30 10.49 23.02
C ASN A 429 16.89 11.38 21.84
N ALA A 430 16.82 10.77 20.66
CA ALA A 430 16.31 11.38 19.44
C ALA A 430 15.28 10.50 18.77
N ALA A 431 14.34 11.12 18.07
CA ALA A 431 13.34 10.44 17.26
C ALA A 431 13.16 11.12 15.90
N ALA A 432 12.82 10.34 14.89
CA ALA A 432 12.45 10.79 13.55
C ALA A 432 11.04 10.31 13.21
N SER A 433 10.22 11.18 12.62
CA SER A 433 8.85 10.88 12.19
C SER A 433 8.58 11.34 10.76
N GLY A 434 7.64 10.66 10.10
CA GLY A 434 7.29 10.84 8.71
C GLY A 434 5.97 10.16 8.37
N PRO A 435 5.41 10.39 7.17
CA PRO A 435 4.10 9.87 6.81
C PRO A 435 4.12 8.38 6.44
N ASN A 436 5.28 7.80 6.12
CA ASN A 436 5.38 6.48 5.51
C ASN A 436 6.25 5.47 6.29
N PHE A 437 6.55 5.73 7.56
CA PHE A 437 7.20 4.79 8.47
C PHE A 437 6.71 5.01 9.91
N ALA A 438 6.78 3.97 10.74
CA ALA A 438 6.52 4.10 12.17
C ALA A 438 7.60 4.94 12.85
N LEU A 439 7.23 5.73 13.86
CA LEU A 439 8.17 6.57 14.64
C LEU A 439 9.43 5.78 15.02
N ALA A 440 10.59 6.27 14.58
CA ALA A 440 11.89 5.65 14.85
C ALA A 440 12.62 6.44 15.93
N SER A 441 13.09 5.78 16.98
CA SER A 441 13.76 6.40 18.12
C SER A 441 15.11 5.74 18.37
N SER A 442 16.12 6.51 18.80
CA SER A 442 17.38 5.96 19.30
C SER A 442 17.22 5.32 20.69
N GLY A 443 16.19 5.72 21.45
CA GLY A 443 16.14 5.53 22.89
C GLY A 443 17.25 6.32 23.61
N ASP A 444 17.39 6.05 24.91
CA ASP A 444 18.42 6.67 25.75
C ASP A 444 19.80 6.08 25.41
N THR A 445 20.57 6.83 24.62
CA THR A 445 21.89 6.42 24.11
C THR A 445 22.89 7.57 24.26
N ALA A 446 24.06 7.46 23.59
CA ALA A 446 25.11 8.49 23.58
C ALA A 446 25.49 8.98 25.00
N PRO A 447 25.96 8.09 25.89
CA PRO A 447 26.27 8.44 27.26
C PRO A 447 27.42 9.46 27.32
N VAL A 448 27.22 10.52 28.11
CA VAL A 448 28.21 11.54 28.41
C VAL A 448 28.35 11.64 29.93
N SER A 449 29.55 11.44 30.45
CA SER A 449 29.85 11.59 31.87
C SER A 449 30.45 12.96 32.14
N ILE A 450 29.76 13.78 32.93
CA ILE A 450 30.30 15.03 33.43
C ILE A 450 31.13 14.70 34.68
N THR A 451 32.41 15.07 34.68
CA THR A 451 33.30 14.90 35.84
C THR A 451 33.54 16.22 36.56
N SER A 452 33.83 16.15 37.86
CA SER A 452 34.08 17.31 38.73
C SER A 452 35.25 17.05 39.68
N PRO A 453 36.15 18.01 39.87
CA PRO A 453 37.17 17.91 40.92
C PRO A 453 36.54 18.01 42.31
N LEU A 454 37.18 17.37 43.30
CA LEU A 454 36.87 17.50 44.73
C LEU A 454 38.19 17.59 45.50
N LEU A 455 38.61 18.80 45.86
CA LEU A 455 39.88 19.02 46.51
C LEU A 455 39.78 18.83 48.03
N SER A 456 40.78 18.17 48.61
CA SER A 456 40.97 18.00 50.04
C SER A 456 42.40 18.37 50.42
N ILE A 457 42.57 19.07 51.54
CA ILE A 457 43.85 19.52 52.05
C ILE A 457 43.96 19.26 53.54
N THR A 458 45.11 18.78 53.98
CA THR A 458 45.46 18.62 55.40
C THR A 458 46.78 19.31 55.68
N LYS A 459 46.92 19.93 56.84
CA LYS A 459 48.12 20.67 57.23
C LYS A 459 48.66 20.13 58.55
N ALA A 460 49.98 19.96 58.60
CA ALA A 460 50.71 19.54 59.79
C ALA A 460 51.91 20.46 60.05
N ALA A 461 52.29 20.60 61.31
CA ALA A 461 53.53 21.23 61.74
C ALA A 461 54.51 20.17 62.22
N SER A 462 55.81 20.37 61.99
CA SER A 462 56.86 19.44 62.44
C SER A 462 56.98 19.32 63.96
N ALA A 463 56.44 20.28 64.72
CA ALA A 463 56.42 20.28 66.17
C ALA A 463 55.17 20.99 66.70
N ALA A 464 54.55 20.46 67.77
CA ALA A 464 53.42 21.08 68.45
C ALA A 464 53.83 22.22 69.40
N SER A 465 55.11 22.27 69.78
CA SER A 465 55.71 23.31 70.61
C SER A 465 57.17 23.50 70.20
N ALA A 466 57.67 24.72 70.24
CA ALA A 466 59.03 25.06 69.86
C ALA A 466 59.53 26.25 70.71
N LEU A 467 60.83 26.29 71.00
CA LEU A 467 61.46 27.42 71.69
C LEU A 467 61.65 28.59 70.72
N PRO A 468 61.74 29.85 71.21
CA PRO A 468 62.20 30.98 70.41
C PRO A 468 63.45 30.67 69.60
N GLY A 469 63.46 31.06 68.33
CA GLY A 469 64.53 30.78 67.37
C GLY A 469 64.49 29.40 66.70
N ALA A 470 63.64 28.48 67.13
CA ALA A 470 63.50 27.18 66.48
C ALA A 470 62.71 27.28 65.15
N GLN A 471 63.05 26.44 64.19
CA GLN A 471 62.34 26.36 62.91
C GLN A 471 61.20 25.33 62.97
N ILE A 472 60.02 25.73 62.51
CA ILE A 472 58.88 24.84 62.29
C ILE A 472 58.72 24.66 60.79
N THR A 473 58.64 23.41 60.34
CA THR A 473 58.24 23.09 58.96
C THR A 473 56.75 22.84 58.94
N TYR A 474 56.03 23.57 58.10
CA TYR A 474 54.66 23.28 57.76
C TYR A 474 54.59 22.40 56.52
N THR A 475 53.72 21.40 56.57
CA THR A 475 53.48 20.44 55.52
C THR A 475 51.99 20.46 55.18
N ALA A 476 51.64 20.80 53.95
CA ALA A 476 50.28 20.75 53.44
C ALA A 476 50.17 19.62 52.40
N LEU A 477 49.40 18.57 52.73
CA LEU A 477 49.09 17.47 51.83
C LEU A 477 47.76 17.78 51.14
N TYR A 478 47.79 17.95 49.82
CA TYR A 478 46.59 18.14 49.01
C TYR A 478 46.28 16.88 48.19
N SER A 479 45.01 16.68 47.90
CA SER A 479 44.49 15.60 47.07
C SER A 479 43.27 16.06 46.27
N ASN A 480 43.10 15.55 45.06
CA ASN A 480 41.87 15.63 44.31
C ASN A 480 41.14 14.28 44.40
N LEU A 481 40.14 14.22 45.26
CA LEU A 481 39.28 13.07 45.51
C LEU A 481 38.13 12.96 44.49
N GLY A 482 38.01 13.94 43.58
CA GLY A 482 36.99 13.96 42.54
C GLY A 482 37.41 13.17 41.31
N ASP A 483 36.48 13.02 40.38
CA ASP A 483 36.68 12.34 39.10
C ASP A 483 37.05 13.31 37.95
N GLY A 484 37.00 14.61 38.20
CA GLY A 484 37.43 15.67 37.28
C GLY A 484 38.79 16.26 37.64
N GLU A 485 39.49 16.78 36.63
CA GLU A 485 40.73 17.53 36.82
C GLU A 485 40.44 18.92 37.42
N ALA A 486 41.18 19.31 38.46
CA ALA A 486 41.17 20.66 38.98
C ALA A 486 42.24 21.49 38.27
N THR A 487 41.89 22.59 37.62
CA THR A 487 42.85 23.48 36.96
C THR A 487 42.98 24.79 37.72
N ASN A 488 44.16 25.42 37.63
CA ASN A 488 44.46 26.71 38.27
C ASN A 488 44.16 26.73 39.79
N VAL A 489 44.57 25.68 40.50
CA VAL A 489 44.33 25.57 41.95
C VAL A 489 45.29 26.48 42.70
N THR A 490 44.76 27.39 43.52
CA THR A 490 45.56 28.23 44.40
C THR A 490 45.39 27.81 45.85
N ILE A 491 46.51 27.54 46.54
CA ILE A 491 46.56 27.22 47.97
C ILE A 491 47.26 28.37 48.68
N VAL A 492 46.58 29.00 49.63
CA VAL A 492 47.09 30.14 50.40
C VAL A 492 47.15 29.76 51.88
N ASP A 493 48.22 30.18 52.55
CA ASP A 493 48.48 29.89 53.95
C ASP A 493 49.10 31.10 54.66
N ALA A 494 48.44 31.57 55.71
CA ALA A 494 48.94 32.70 56.49
C ALA A 494 50.07 32.24 57.43
N VAL A 495 51.18 32.96 57.43
CA VAL A 495 52.27 32.75 58.39
C VAL A 495 51.77 33.10 59.78
N PRO A 496 51.82 32.17 60.75
CA PRO A 496 51.24 32.41 62.07
C PRO A 496 51.88 33.59 62.80
N PRO A 497 51.11 34.32 63.63
CA PRO A 497 51.66 35.29 64.57
C PRO A 497 52.77 34.68 65.44
N GLU A 498 53.68 35.53 65.94
CA GLU A 498 54.86 35.10 66.70
C GLU A 498 55.82 34.14 65.97
N THR A 499 55.69 34.02 64.65
CA THR A 499 56.67 33.38 63.79
C THR A 499 57.12 34.32 62.67
N LEU A 500 58.25 34.03 62.05
CA LEU A 500 58.81 34.72 60.90
C LEU A 500 58.97 33.71 59.76
N TYR A 501 58.46 34.02 58.57
CA TYR A 501 58.72 33.21 57.38
C TYR A 501 60.23 33.02 57.18
N LEU A 502 60.65 31.81 56.83
CA LEU A 502 62.04 31.52 56.45
C LEU A 502 62.18 31.67 54.93
N PRO A 503 62.92 32.68 54.41
CA PRO A 503 63.10 32.86 52.98
C PRO A 503 63.76 31.65 52.30
N GLY A 504 63.34 31.38 51.07
CA GLY A 504 63.74 30.26 50.21
C GLY A 504 63.20 28.91 50.68
N SER A 505 62.20 28.88 51.58
CA SER A 505 61.71 27.65 52.19
C SER A 505 60.53 26.99 51.47
N LEU A 506 59.96 27.62 50.45
CA LEU A 506 58.89 26.99 49.69
C LEU A 506 59.41 25.77 48.94
N ARG A 507 58.75 24.62 49.13
CA ARG A 507 59.06 23.36 48.44
C ARG A 507 57.79 22.64 48.02
N LYS A 508 57.87 21.83 46.96
CA LYS A 508 56.83 20.89 46.53
C LYS A 508 57.43 19.51 46.32
N GLY A 509 56.70 18.49 46.75
CA GLY A 509 57.02 17.08 46.57
C GLY A 509 55.80 16.22 46.28
N ALA A 510 56.04 14.93 46.07
CA ALA A 510 54.99 13.92 46.00
C ALA A 510 54.30 13.73 47.36
N ALA A 511 53.14 13.06 47.36
CA ALA A 511 52.49 12.67 48.61
C ALA A 511 53.41 11.75 49.43
N GLY A 512 53.62 12.11 50.71
CA GLY A 512 54.51 11.37 51.61
C GLY A 512 55.97 11.84 51.60
N ASP A 513 56.35 12.75 50.69
CA ASP A 513 57.67 13.38 50.75
C ASP A 513 57.86 14.11 52.08
N THR A 514 59.12 14.22 52.50
CA THR A 514 59.53 15.14 53.56
C THR A 514 60.16 16.38 52.95
N TYR A 515 60.29 17.46 53.73
CA TYR A 515 60.94 18.69 53.28
C TYR A 515 62.33 18.46 52.66
N ALA A 516 63.10 17.51 53.21
CA ALA A 516 64.48 17.26 52.78
C ALA A 516 64.60 16.60 51.40
N VAL A 517 63.57 15.85 50.98
CA VAL A 517 63.58 15.08 49.72
C VAL A 517 62.68 15.71 48.65
N ALA A 518 61.91 16.75 48.98
CA ALA A 518 61.06 17.47 48.06
C ALA A 518 61.92 18.10 46.93
N PRO A 519 61.75 17.68 45.67
CA PRO A 519 62.68 18.01 44.59
C PRO A 519 62.50 19.43 44.04
N SER A 520 61.33 20.03 44.21
CA SER A 520 61.01 21.35 43.66
C SER A 520 61.14 22.44 44.72
N SER A 521 61.92 23.47 44.41
CA SER A 521 62.09 24.69 45.20
C SER A 521 61.60 25.92 44.45
N PHE A 522 61.03 26.87 45.17
CA PHE A 522 60.52 28.12 44.63
C PHE A 522 61.30 29.32 45.20
N THR A 523 61.25 30.44 44.51
CA THR A 523 62.07 31.65 44.71
C THR A 523 61.42 32.67 45.64
N ASP A 524 60.24 32.37 46.18
CA ASP A 524 59.37 33.23 47.00
C ASP A 524 58.81 34.46 46.26
N ALA A 525 59.29 34.76 45.06
CA ALA A 525 58.77 35.84 44.25
C ALA A 525 57.42 35.47 43.65
N ALA A 526 56.54 36.45 43.44
CA ALA A 526 55.33 36.25 42.64
C ALA A 526 55.70 36.19 41.15
N ASP A 527 56.26 35.06 40.72
CA ASP A 527 56.66 34.81 39.34
C ASP A 527 56.07 33.49 38.80
N SER A 528 56.64 32.97 37.70
CA SER A 528 56.14 31.77 37.02
C SER A 528 56.48 30.44 37.70
N ASP A 529 57.24 30.44 38.80
CA ASP A 529 57.73 29.22 39.42
C ASP A 529 56.69 28.49 40.29
N GLN A 530 55.49 29.07 40.48
CA GLN A 530 54.33 28.50 41.20
C GLN A 530 54.34 28.67 42.74
N GLY A 531 55.33 29.34 43.34
CA GLY A 531 55.37 29.55 44.79
C GLY A 531 55.83 30.95 45.17
N SER A 532 55.04 31.67 45.97
CA SER A 532 55.37 33.03 46.41
C SER A 532 55.09 33.27 47.89
N TYR A 533 55.80 34.24 48.46
CA TYR A 533 55.52 34.80 49.78
C TYR A 533 55.37 36.32 49.69
N SER A 534 54.24 36.85 50.15
CA SER A 534 53.99 38.29 50.18
C SER A 534 53.07 38.65 51.35
N ALA A 535 53.34 39.77 52.00
CA ALA A 535 52.49 40.33 53.05
C ALA A 535 52.10 39.37 54.20
N GLY A 536 52.94 38.36 54.51
CA GLY A 536 52.66 37.37 55.55
C GLY A 536 51.92 36.11 55.06
N GLU A 537 51.67 35.96 53.77
CA GLU A 537 51.00 34.79 53.18
C GLU A 537 51.94 34.03 52.24
N VAL A 538 51.89 32.71 52.34
CA VAL A 538 52.49 31.78 51.38
C VAL A 538 51.42 31.36 50.39
N THR A 539 51.73 31.45 49.09
CA THR A 539 50.81 31.05 48.01
C THR A 539 51.47 30.04 47.09
N PHE A 540 50.76 28.95 46.79
CA PHE A 540 51.11 27.98 45.74
C PHE A 540 50.05 27.97 44.65
N THR A 541 50.46 28.04 43.39
CA THR A 541 49.56 27.96 42.22
C THR A 541 49.85 26.70 41.42
N LEU A 542 48.98 25.70 41.51
CA LEU A 542 49.09 24.44 40.80
C LEU A 542 48.32 24.56 39.47
N PRO A 543 48.98 24.45 38.30
CA PRO A 543 48.31 24.55 37.01
C PRO A 543 47.22 23.48 36.83
N SER A 544 47.46 22.28 37.36
CA SER A 544 46.55 21.14 37.30
C SER A 544 46.77 20.19 38.48
N VAL A 545 45.67 19.62 38.97
CA VAL A 545 45.62 18.44 39.85
C VAL A 545 44.64 17.43 39.23
N PRO A 546 45.14 16.41 38.50
CA PRO A 546 44.31 15.37 37.90
C PRO A 546 43.43 14.64 38.93
N ALA A 547 42.39 13.94 38.48
CA ALA A 547 41.60 13.06 39.34
C ALA A 547 42.50 12.03 40.05
N GLY A 548 42.33 11.86 41.36
CA GLY A 548 43.23 11.05 42.19
C GLY A 548 44.62 11.65 42.43
N GLY A 549 44.92 12.83 41.86
CA GLY A 549 46.20 13.51 42.00
C GLY A 549 46.44 13.98 43.43
N THR A 550 47.66 13.82 43.91
CA THR A 550 48.06 14.20 45.28
C THR A 550 49.45 14.84 45.27
N GLY A 551 49.74 15.68 46.25
CA GLY A 551 51.09 16.18 46.47
C GLY A 551 51.26 16.88 47.80
N THR A 552 52.51 17.22 48.11
CA THR A 552 52.85 17.86 49.38
C THR A 552 53.53 19.20 49.12
N LEU A 553 53.10 20.22 49.85
CA LEU A 553 53.67 21.57 49.83
C LEU A 553 54.30 21.86 51.19
N PHE A 554 55.42 22.56 51.19
CA PHE A 554 56.13 22.90 52.41
C PHE A 554 56.53 24.36 52.46
N PHE A 555 56.55 24.90 53.68
CA PHE A 555 57.26 26.13 54.00
C PHE A 555 57.79 26.06 55.43
N LYS A 556 58.74 26.92 55.78
CA LYS A 556 59.30 27.01 57.12
C LYS A 556 59.08 28.38 57.73
N VAL A 557 58.98 28.39 59.04
CA VAL A 557 58.98 29.60 59.85
C VAL A 557 59.99 29.46 61.00
N THR A 558 60.46 30.58 61.54
CA THR A 558 61.25 30.66 62.77
C THR A 558 60.39 31.27 63.87
N VAL A 559 60.33 30.66 65.04
CA VAL A 559 59.63 31.24 66.21
C VAL A 559 60.35 32.50 66.69
N LYS A 560 59.63 33.59 66.98
CA LYS A 560 60.20 34.86 67.45
C LYS A 560 60.83 34.76 68.82
#